data_AF-A0A414P801-F1
#
_entry.id   AF-A0A414P801-F1
#
_cell.length_a   1.000
_cell.length_b   1.000
_cell.length_c   1.000
_cell.angle_alpha   90.00
_cell.angle_beta   90.00
_cell.angle_gamma   90.00
#
_symmetry.space_group_name_H-M   'P 1'
#
loop_
_entity.id
_entity.type
_entity.pdbx_description
1 polymer ?
#
loop_
_entity_poly.entity_id
_entity_poly.type
_entity_poly.pdbx_seq_one_letter_code
_entity_poly.pdbx_strand_id
1 'polypeptide(L)'
;MEPMILEGPVLIFDKPSMNGFVFPKGSIIEIPEKNPVVWDYSFGNPELVIGFAELDIRDDCIWATVMSTNELFRQIMKDRERIFCGGYYYNSVISHSDNNGIRVVTKAKLLGLGVYESGDEFLYLKVKEK
;
A
#
# COMPACT_ATOMS: atom_id res chain seq x y z
N MET A 1 7.50 -23.23 7.97
CA MET A 1 8.44 -22.17 7.52
C MET A 1 8.05 -20.88 8.22
N GLU A 2 8.99 -20.17 8.83
CA GLU A 2 8.67 -18.90 9.54
C GLU A 2 8.21 -17.83 8.54
N PRO A 3 7.13 -17.06 8.80
CA PRO A 3 6.67 -15.96 7.96
C PRO A 3 7.77 -14.88 7.78
N MET A 4 7.89 -14.33 6.57
CA MET A 4 8.65 -13.10 6.34
C MET A 4 7.71 -11.96 6.70
N ILE A 5 8.18 -11.05 7.56
CA ILE A 5 7.42 -9.88 7.97
C ILE A 5 8.01 -8.67 7.24
N LEU A 6 7.17 -7.93 6.54
CA LEU A 6 7.54 -6.66 5.94
C LEU A 6 6.76 -5.54 6.59
N GLU A 7 7.36 -4.36 6.63
CA GLU A 7 6.71 -3.18 7.16
C GLU A 7 7.10 -1.92 6.40
N GLY A 8 6.20 -0.93 6.42
CA GLY A 8 6.48 0.38 5.84
C GLY A 8 5.23 1.18 5.51
N PRO A 9 5.43 2.43 5.06
CA PRO A 9 4.35 3.32 4.70
C PRO A 9 3.70 2.91 3.36
N VAL A 10 2.37 2.73 3.36
CA VAL A 10 1.57 2.45 2.15
C VAL A 10 0.77 3.66 1.67
N LEU A 11 0.73 4.71 2.50
CA LEU A 11 0.17 6.02 2.20
C LEU A 11 0.84 7.05 3.11
N ILE A 12 1.23 8.20 2.56
CA ILE A 12 1.69 9.37 3.33
C ILE A 12 0.64 10.47 3.15
N PHE A 13 0.12 11.01 4.24
CA PHE A 13 -0.88 12.08 4.19
C PHE A 13 -0.27 13.39 3.70
N ASP A 14 -1.10 14.23 3.09
CA ASP A 14 -0.75 15.55 2.54
C ASP A 14 0.39 15.53 1.50
N LYS A 15 0.82 14.34 1.05
CA LYS A 15 1.86 14.16 0.05
C LYS A 15 1.26 13.65 -1.27
N PRO A 16 1.35 14.42 -2.36
CA PRO A 16 0.90 13.97 -3.66
C PRO A 16 1.69 12.74 -4.12
N SER A 17 0.98 11.72 -4.62
CA SER A 17 1.58 10.59 -5.32
C SER A 17 1.98 10.97 -6.74
N MET A 18 2.87 10.19 -7.35
CA MET A 18 3.23 10.33 -8.76
C MET A 18 2.04 10.20 -9.72
N ASN A 19 0.94 9.59 -9.25
CA ASN A 19 -0.32 9.43 -9.99
C ASN A 19 -1.26 10.65 -9.87
N GLY A 20 -0.80 11.75 -9.26
CA GLY A 20 -1.53 13.02 -9.23
C GLY A 20 -2.69 13.05 -8.24
N PHE A 21 -2.66 12.23 -7.20
CA PHE A 21 -3.64 12.28 -6.11
C PHE A 21 -2.97 12.52 -4.75
N VAL A 22 -3.73 13.12 -3.84
CA VAL A 22 -3.30 13.34 -2.45
C VAL A 22 -4.43 12.96 -1.51
N PHE A 23 -4.06 12.35 -0.38
CA PHE A 23 -4.96 12.11 0.75
C PHE A 23 -4.60 13.08 1.87
N PRO A 24 -5.41 14.12 2.11
CA PRO A 24 -5.22 14.96 3.29
C PRO A 24 -5.34 14.18 4.61
N LYS A 25 -4.75 14.68 5.71
CA LYS A 25 -4.91 14.06 7.04
C LYS A 25 -6.36 13.88 7.50
N GLY A 26 -7.26 14.74 7.02
CA GLY A 26 -8.69 14.68 7.32
C GLY A 26 -9.49 13.70 6.46
N SER A 27 -8.85 12.95 5.56
CA SER A 27 -9.56 12.02 4.68
C SER A 27 -10.16 10.85 5.45
N ILE A 28 -11.40 10.49 5.11
CA ILE A 28 -12.07 9.32 5.67
C ILE A 28 -11.65 8.11 4.85
N ILE A 29 -10.84 7.23 5.42
CA ILE A 29 -10.37 6.00 4.77
C ILE A 29 -10.97 4.80 5.49
N GLU A 30 -11.87 4.10 4.83
CA GLU A 30 -12.43 2.84 5.32
C GLU A 30 -11.41 1.72 5.06
N ILE A 31 -10.84 1.16 6.13
CA ILE A 31 -9.88 0.05 6.08
C ILE A 31 -10.59 -1.26 6.46
N PRO A 32 -10.59 -2.29 5.61
CA PRO A 32 -11.13 -3.60 5.98
C PRO A 32 -10.21 -4.33 6.96
N GLU A 33 -10.78 -5.27 7.71
CA GLU A 33 -10.06 -6.09 8.71
C GLU A 33 -8.92 -6.92 8.07
N LYS A 34 -9.12 -7.38 6.82
CA LYS A 34 -8.12 -8.12 6.05
C LYS A 34 -7.79 -7.37 4.77
N ASN A 35 -6.52 -7.05 4.58
CA ASN A 35 -6.03 -6.35 3.40
C ASN A 35 -5.13 -7.28 2.60
N PRO A 36 -5.60 -7.85 1.47
CA PRO A 36 -4.74 -8.67 0.63
C PRO A 36 -3.63 -7.82 0.02
N VAL A 37 -2.43 -8.40 -0.05
CA VAL A 37 -1.27 -7.80 -0.72
C VAL A 37 -0.96 -8.63 -1.94
N VAL A 38 -0.94 -8.01 -3.12
CA VAL A 38 -0.74 -8.71 -4.40
C VAL A 38 0.33 -8.03 -5.24
N TRP A 39 0.96 -8.80 -6.11
CA TRP A 39 1.88 -8.28 -7.11
C TRP A 39 1.13 -7.49 -8.19
N ASP A 40 1.60 -6.29 -8.55
CA ASP A 40 1.08 -5.42 -9.62
C ASP A 40 -0.45 -5.27 -9.61
N TYR A 41 -1.05 -5.14 -8.42
CA TYR A 41 -2.52 -5.01 -8.25
C TYR A 41 -3.33 -6.15 -8.90
N SER A 42 -2.72 -7.31 -9.13
CA SER A 42 -3.34 -8.46 -9.81
C SER A 42 -4.24 -9.29 -8.87
N PHE A 43 -5.27 -8.66 -8.31
CA PHE A 43 -6.19 -9.28 -7.34
C PHE A 43 -6.98 -10.50 -7.89
N GLY A 44 -7.05 -10.67 -9.21
CA GLY A 44 -7.72 -11.81 -9.85
C GLY A 44 -6.87 -13.08 -9.95
N ASN A 45 -5.58 -13.03 -9.59
CA ASN A 45 -4.69 -14.20 -9.66
C ASN A 45 -4.21 -14.61 -8.26
N PRO A 46 -4.68 -15.75 -7.72
CA PRO A 46 -4.26 -16.26 -6.42
C PRO A 46 -2.75 -16.53 -6.30
N GLU A 47 -2.07 -16.87 -7.38
CA GLU A 47 -0.62 -17.15 -7.38
C GLU A 47 0.22 -15.88 -7.13
N LEU A 48 -0.37 -14.71 -7.40
CA LEU A 48 0.25 -13.40 -7.18
C LEU A 48 -0.08 -12.80 -5.82
N VAL A 49 -0.80 -13.53 -4.97
CA VAL A 49 -1.03 -13.12 -3.57
C VAL A 49 0.25 -13.32 -2.77
N ILE A 50 0.70 -12.24 -2.16
CA ILE A 50 1.93 -12.20 -1.37
C ILE A 50 1.63 -12.49 0.10
N GLY A 51 0.49 -12.02 0.58
CA GLY A 51 0.07 -12.19 1.96
C GLY A 51 -1.07 -11.26 2.33
N PHE A 52 -1.19 -11.00 3.63
CA PHE A 52 -2.17 -10.07 4.18
C PHE A 52 -1.46 -9.02 5.02
N ALA A 53 -1.98 -7.80 4.97
CA ALA A 53 -1.51 -6.66 5.73
C ALA A 53 -2.45 -6.36 6.91
N GLU A 54 -1.83 -6.11 8.05
CA GLU A 54 -2.41 -5.32 9.13
C GLU A 54 -2.02 -3.86 8.91
N LEU A 55 -2.96 -2.94 9.11
CA LEU A 55 -2.77 -1.52 8.85
C LEU A 55 -2.98 -0.70 10.10
N ASP A 56 -2.07 0.24 10.32
CA ASP A 56 -2.04 1.16 11.44
C ASP A 56 -2.09 2.60 10.91
N ILE A 57 -3.10 3.37 11.31
CA ILE A 57 -3.21 4.78 10.92
C ILE A 57 -2.42 5.61 11.94
N ARG A 58 -1.36 6.26 11.47
CA ARG A 58 -0.49 7.13 12.26
C ARG A 58 -0.73 8.60 11.89
N ASP A 59 -0.06 9.51 12.58
CA ASP A 59 -0.24 10.96 12.44
C ASP A 59 0.05 11.50 11.02
N ASP A 60 0.92 10.84 10.26
CA ASP A 60 1.40 11.26 8.94
C ASP A 60 1.31 10.18 7.86
N CYS A 61 0.93 8.95 8.21
CA CYS A 61 0.88 7.84 7.26
C CYS A 61 -0.14 6.76 7.63
N ILE A 62 -0.43 5.88 6.67
CA ILE A 62 -0.90 4.52 6.95
C ILE A 62 0.32 3.60 6.86
N TRP A 63 0.62 2.92 7.96
CA TRP A 63 1.70 1.97 8.07
C TRP A 63 1.16 0.54 7.92
N ALA A 64 1.81 -0.27 7.11
CA ALA A 64 1.45 -1.67 6.92
C ALA A 64 2.45 -2.61 7.59
N THR A 65 1.94 -3.71 8.14
CA THR A 65 2.71 -4.88 8.52
C THR A 65 2.18 -6.06 7.71
N VAL A 66 3.01 -6.63 6.84
CA VAL A 66 2.64 -7.71 5.92
C VAL A 66 3.29 -9.01 6.35
N MET A 67 2.47 -10.03 6.57
CA MET A 67 2.96 -11.39 6.76
C MET A 67 2.90 -12.15 5.44
N SER A 68 4.06 -12.59 4.95
CA SER A 68 4.18 -13.35 3.70
C SER A 68 4.72 -14.75 3.91
N THR A 69 4.03 -15.74 3.32
CA THR A 69 4.50 -17.12 3.15
C THR A 69 4.82 -17.44 1.68
N ASN A 70 4.74 -16.46 0.78
CA ASN A 70 4.99 -16.66 -0.64
C ASN A 70 6.50 -16.84 -0.90
N GLU A 71 6.92 -18.03 -1.35
CA GLU A 71 8.34 -18.37 -1.52
C GLU A 71 9.02 -17.59 -2.64
N LEU A 72 8.33 -17.39 -3.77
CA LEU A 72 8.86 -16.62 -4.89
C LEU A 72 9.09 -15.16 -4.48
N PHE A 73 8.11 -14.56 -3.80
CA PHE A 73 8.23 -13.20 -3.30
C PHE A 73 9.37 -13.06 -2.28
N ARG A 74 9.58 -14.05 -1.42
CA ARG A 74 10.73 -14.05 -0.50
C ARG A 74 12.05 -14.08 -1.23
N GLN A 75 12.16 -14.84 -2.34
CA GLN A 75 13.37 -14.84 -3.15
C GLN A 75 13.63 -13.44 -3.74
N ILE A 76 12.59 -12.79 -4.27
CA ILE A 76 12.67 -11.41 -4.78
C ILE A 76 13.18 -10.45 -3.69
N MET A 77 12.68 -10.57 -2.46
CA MET A 77 13.08 -9.71 -1.34
C MET A 77 14.47 -10.01 -0.78
N LYS A 78 15.12 -11.15 -1.09
CA LYS A 78 16.50 -11.40 -0.63
C LYS A 78 17.51 -10.47 -1.28
N ASP A 79 17.25 -10.09 -2.53
CA ASP A 79 18.14 -9.26 -3.33
C ASP A 79 17.71 -7.78 -3.33
N ARG A 80 16.70 -7.43 -2.52
CA ARG A 80 16.10 -6.09 -2.47
C ARG A 80 15.97 -5.60 -1.04
N GLU A 81 16.42 -4.37 -0.79
CA GLU A 81 16.24 -3.72 0.51
C GLU A 81 14.77 -3.38 0.79
N ARG A 82 14.01 -3.07 -0.27
CA ARG A 82 12.59 -2.69 -0.20
C ARG A 82 11.87 -3.00 -1.51
N ILE A 83 10.55 -3.00 -1.46
CA ILE A 83 9.64 -3.04 -2.62
C ILE A 83 8.66 -1.87 -2.53
N PHE A 84 8.28 -1.30 -3.67
CA PHE A 84 7.28 -0.22 -3.69
C PHE A 84 5.90 -0.78 -3.41
N CYS A 85 5.03 0.04 -2.83
CA CYS A 85 3.67 -0.37 -2.51
C CYS A 85 2.66 0.79 -2.61
N GLY A 86 1.38 0.44 -2.67
CA GLY A 86 0.30 1.41 -2.67
C GLY A 86 -1.07 0.78 -2.47
N GLY A 87 -2.03 1.58 -2.02
CA GLY A 87 -3.41 1.15 -1.82
C GLY A 87 -4.24 1.15 -3.10
N TYR A 88 -5.18 0.21 -3.18
CA TYR A 88 -6.16 0.12 -4.27
C TYR A 88 -7.55 0.59 -3.80
N TYR A 89 -8.13 1.61 -4.47
CA TYR A 89 -9.32 2.34 -3.99
C TYR A 89 -10.47 2.48 -5.02
N TYR A 90 -10.33 1.91 -6.23
CA TYR A 90 -10.97 2.32 -7.51
C TYR A 90 -12.51 2.55 -7.49
N ASN A 91 -13.28 1.90 -6.61
CA ASN A 91 -14.75 1.89 -6.66
C ASN A 91 -15.45 2.75 -5.58
N SER A 92 -14.71 3.51 -4.77
CA SER A 92 -15.26 4.14 -3.56
C SER A 92 -14.66 5.52 -3.24
N VAL A 93 -13.97 6.11 -4.22
CA VAL A 93 -13.26 7.38 -4.04
C VAL A 93 -14.21 8.56 -4.25
N ILE A 94 -14.36 9.37 -3.20
CA ILE A 94 -14.90 10.72 -3.28
C ILE A 94 -13.72 11.69 -3.28
N SER A 95 -13.69 12.56 -4.29
CA SER A 95 -12.58 13.48 -4.51
C SER A 95 -13.03 14.72 -5.27
N HIS A 96 -12.23 15.78 -5.18
CA HIS A 96 -12.32 16.95 -6.05
C HIS A 96 -10.93 17.28 -6.60
N SER A 97 -10.87 18.07 -7.67
CA SER A 97 -9.59 18.60 -8.15
C SER A 97 -9.30 19.93 -7.47
N ASP A 98 -8.04 20.16 -7.07
CA ASP A 98 -7.59 21.48 -6.66
C ASP A 98 -7.29 22.40 -7.87
N ASN A 99 -6.87 23.63 -7.61
CA ASN A 99 -6.52 24.61 -8.65
C ASN A 99 -5.29 24.21 -9.49
N ASN A 100 -4.51 23.22 -9.06
CA ASN A 100 -3.35 22.68 -9.76
C ASN A 100 -3.66 21.38 -10.51
N GLY A 101 -4.92 20.94 -10.51
CA GLY A 101 -5.34 19.69 -11.14
C GLY A 101 -5.02 18.43 -10.32
N ILE A 102 -4.56 18.57 -9.07
CA ILE A 102 -4.33 17.45 -8.16
C ILE A 102 -5.67 16.91 -7.68
N ARG A 103 -5.85 15.58 -7.73
CA ARG A 103 -7.03 14.91 -7.19
C ARG A 103 -6.92 14.81 -5.67
N VAL A 104 -7.64 15.66 -4.96
CA VAL A 104 -7.76 15.65 -3.50
C VAL A 104 -8.82 14.65 -3.08
N VAL A 105 -8.40 13.56 -2.44
CA VAL A 105 -9.27 12.46 -2.01
C VAL A 105 -9.81 12.74 -0.61
N THR A 106 -11.12 12.93 -0.46
CA THR A 106 -11.77 13.23 0.83
C THR A 106 -12.34 11.99 1.50
N LYS A 107 -12.76 10.99 0.72
CA LYS A 107 -13.20 9.69 1.22
C LYS A 107 -12.77 8.57 0.28
N ALA A 108 -12.34 7.44 0.83
CA ALA A 108 -12.08 6.22 0.06
C ALA A 108 -12.32 4.97 0.92
N LYS A 109 -12.52 3.82 0.26
CA LYS A 109 -12.43 2.51 0.89
C LYS A 109 -11.28 1.74 0.28
N LEU A 110 -10.37 1.29 1.14
CA LEU A 110 -9.26 0.43 0.73
C LEU A 110 -9.78 -0.97 0.40
N LEU A 111 -9.32 -1.52 -0.72
CA LEU A 111 -9.68 -2.87 -1.17
C LEU A 111 -8.52 -3.86 -1.02
N GLY A 112 -7.29 -3.37 -0.90
CA GLY A 112 -6.08 -4.15 -0.78
C GLY A 112 -4.86 -3.32 -1.16
N LEU A 113 -3.68 -3.94 -1.09
CA LEU A 113 -2.42 -3.33 -1.44
C LEU A 113 -1.82 -3.99 -2.68
N GLY A 114 -1.21 -3.18 -3.53
CA GLY A 114 -0.30 -3.65 -4.57
C GLY A 114 1.14 -3.46 -4.12
N VAL A 115 2.02 -4.38 -4.51
CA VAL A 115 3.47 -4.14 -4.54
C VAL A 115 3.99 -4.30 -5.96
N TYR A 116 5.04 -3.57 -6.28
CA TYR A 116 5.51 -3.41 -7.65
C TYR A 116 6.96 -2.91 -7.68
N GLU A 117 7.58 -2.92 -8.87
CA GLU A 117 9.02 -2.72 -9.00
C GLU A 117 9.48 -1.27 -8.94
N SER A 118 8.62 -0.31 -9.26
CA SER A 118 8.98 1.12 -9.29
C SER A 118 7.79 2.00 -8.91
N GLY A 119 8.01 3.04 -8.11
CA GLY A 119 6.93 3.85 -7.56
C GLY A 119 7.38 5.08 -6.82
N ASP A 120 6.45 5.63 -6.04
CA ASP A 120 6.72 6.69 -5.08
C ASP A 120 7.78 6.21 -4.06
N GLU A 121 8.95 6.87 -4.04
CA GLU A 121 10.09 6.56 -3.15
C GLU A 121 9.76 6.52 -1.66
N PHE A 122 8.67 7.17 -1.27
CA PHE A 122 8.18 7.26 0.10
C PHE A 122 7.08 6.24 0.43
N LEU A 123 6.68 5.39 -0.52
CA LEU A 123 5.72 4.30 -0.32
C LEU A 123 6.42 2.97 -0.60
N TYR A 124 6.76 2.25 0.46
CA TYR A 124 7.52 1.03 0.35
C TYR A 124 7.26 0.08 1.52
N LEU A 125 7.61 -1.19 1.31
CA LEU A 125 7.72 -2.21 2.34
C LEU A 125 9.17 -2.70 2.38
N LYS A 126 9.73 -2.85 3.57
CA LYS A 126 11.04 -3.49 3.80
C LYS A 126 10.92 -4.64 4.78
N VAL A 127 11.87 -5.57 4.77
CA VAL A 127 11.89 -6.65 5.77
C VAL A 127 12.03 -6.04 7.16
N LYS A 128 11.18 -6.46 8.09
CA LYS A 128 11.24 -6.02 9.48
C LYS A 128 12.53 -6.53 10.11
N GLU A 129 13.37 -5.61 10.58
CA GLU A 129 14.59 -5.92 11.32
C GLU A 129 14.21 -6.56 12.67
N LYS A 130 14.93 -7.62 13.06
CA LYS A 130 14.67 -8.35 14.31
C LYS A 130 15.17 -7.60 15.53
#